data_AF-A0A2V2ZWT7-F1
#
_entry.id   AF-A0A2V2ZWT7-F1
#
_cell.length_a   1.000
_cell.length_b   1.000
_cell.length_c   1.000
_cell.angle_alpha   90.00
_cell.angle_beta   90.00
_cell.angle_gamma   90.00
#
_symmetry.space_group_name_H-M   'P 1'
#
loop_
_entity.id
_entity.type
_entity.pdbx_description
1 polymer ?
#
loop_
_entity_poly.entity_id
_entity_poly.type
_entity_poly.pdbx_seq_one_letter_code
_entity_poly.pdbx_strand_id
1 'polypeptide(L)' 'MKNNPKLGLFVSLFVLAGVPVIFLITSLLTGEWNYLLYSVVPSFSAGLTGLMISVQQIKKEQRI' A
#
# COMPACT_ATOMS: atom_id res chain seq x y z
N MET A 1 1.97 -21.69 -4.79
CA MET A 1 1.22 -20.63 -4.08
C MET A 1 -0.08 -20.41 -4.83
N LYS A 2 -1.24 -20.52 -4.17
CA LYS A 2 -2.54 -20.26 -4.83
C LYS A 2 -2.66 -18.74 -5.03
N ASN A 3 -2.60 -18.27 -6.29
CA ASN A 3 -2.71 -16.85 -6.60
C ASN A 3 -4.08 -16.34 -6.17
N ASN A 4 -4.13 -15.54 -5.11
CA ASN A 4 -5.34 -14.86 -4.65
C ASN A 4 -5.15 -13.36 -4.87
N PRO A 5 -5.47 -12.83 -6.05
CA PRO A 5 -5.20 -11.43 -6.36
C PRO A 5 -6.03 -10.46 -5.49
N LYS A 6 -7.12 -10.94 -4.87
CA LYS A 6 -7.86 -10.23 -3.82
C LYS A 6 -7.02 -9.98 -2.55
N LEU A 7 -6.19 -10.95 -2.14
CA LEU A 7 -5.25 -10.76 -1.03
C LEU A 7 -4.15 -9.76 -1.41
N GLY A 8 -3.66 -9.83 -2.65
CA GLY A 8 -2.71 -8.86 -3.19
C GLY A 8 -3.25 -7.43 -3.14
N LEU A 9 -4.50 -7.21 -3.56
CA LEU A 9 -5.18 -5.91 -3.43
C LEU A 9 -5.27 -5.44 -1.98
N PHE A 10 -5.73 -6.32 -1.07
CA PHE A 10 -5.89 -5.97 0.33
C PHE A 10 -4.57 -5.55 0.97
N VAL A 11 -3.51 -6.33 0.77
CA VAL A 11 -2.16 -6.03 1.28
C VAL A 11 -1.64 -4.73 0.69
N SER A 12 -1.82 -4.51 -0.61
CA SER A 12 -1.35 -3.29 -1.28
C SER A 12 -2.06 -2.04 -0.76
N LEU A 13 -3.37 -2.12 -0.53
CA LEU A 13 -4.16 -1.04 0.06
C LEU A 13 -3.79 -0.80 1.53
N PHE A 14 -3.55 -1.88 2.28
CA PHE A 14 -3.09 -1.81 3.65
C PHE A 14 -1.70 -1.18 3.75
N VAL A 15 -0.78 -1.47 2.84
CA VAL A 15 0.54 -0.81 2.81
C VAL A 15 0.37 0.66 2.44
N LEU A 16 -0.43 0.96 1.41
CA LEU A 16 -0.65 2.32 0.93
C LEU A 16 -1.21 3.25 2.02
N ALA A 17 -2.16 2.77 2.83
CA ALA A 17 -2.84 3.57 3.84
C ALA A 17 -2.30 3.33 5.26
N GLY A 18 -1.99 2.09 5.62
CA GLY A 18 -1.54 1.71 6.96
C GLY A 18 -0.16 2.23 7.30
N VAL A 19 0.79 2.20 6.35
CA VAL A 19 2.15 2.72 6.60
C VAL A 19 2.13 4.23 6.90
N PRO A 20 1.48 5.08 6.10
CA PRO A 20 1.38 6.51 6.41
C PRO A 20 0.61 6.79 7.69
N VAL A 21 -0.43 6.00 8.03
CA VAL A 21 -1.18 6.17 9.28
C VAL A 21 -0.29 5.90 10.50
N ILE A 22 0.54 4.87 10.47
CA ILE A 22 1.49 4.59 11.56
C ILE A 22 2.48 5.75 11.70
N PHE A 23 3.08 6.20 10.60
CA PHE A 23 4.03 7.31 10.61
C PHE A 23 3.37 8.66 10.96
N LEU A 24 2.07 8.82 10.69
CA LEU A 24 1.29 9.98 11.11
C LEU A 24 1.13 9.99 12.63
N ILE A 25 0.79 8.85 13.24
CA ILE A 25 0.76 8.73 14.71
C ILE A 25 2.14 9.03 15.30
N THR A 26 3.21 8.45 14.73
CA THR A 26 4.58 8.72 15.19
C THR A 26 4.95 10.20 15.07
N SER A 27 4.56 10.83 13.96
CA SER A 27 4.81 12.25 13.72
C SER A 27 4.07 13.14 14.72
N LEU A 28 2.81 12.82 15.04
CA LEU A 28 2.04 13.54 16.07
C LEU A 28 2.64 13.37 17.46
N LEU A 29 3.18 12.19 17.79
CA LEU A 29 3.81 11.92 19.08
C LEU A 29 5.18 12.60 19.24
N THR A 30 5.94 12.73 18.15
CA THR A 30 7.30 13.30 18.16
C THR A 30 7.33 14.79 17.83
N GLY A 31 6.27 15.33 17.23
CA GLY A 31 6.26 16.68 16.65
C GLY A 31 7.01 16.81 15.32
N GLU A 32 7.64 15.72 14.85
CA GLU A 32 8.47 15.70 13.65
C GLU A 32 7.67 15.23 12.43
N TRP A 33 7.28 16.16 11.57
CA TRP A 33 6.55 15.90 10.32
C TRP A 33 7.37 15.17 9.25
N ASN A 34 8.70 15.15 9.43
CA ASN A 34 9.64 14.45 8.56
C ASN A 34 9.37 12.95 8.48
N TYR A 35 8.92 12.34 9.58
CA TYR A 35 8.53 10.92 9.61
C TYR A 35 7.40 10.63 8.62
N LEU A 36 6.36 11.47 8.60
CA LEU A 36 5.26 11.32 7.67
C LEU A 36 5.76 11.52 6.23
N LEU A 37 6.49 12.61 5.95
CA LEU A 37 6.99 12.93 4.61
C LEU A 37 7.87 11.83 4.01
N TYR A 38 8.78 11.27 4.80
CA TYR A 38 9.65 10.19 4.33
C TYR A 38 8.91 8.87 4.16
N SER A 39 7.80 8.64 4.86
CA SER A 39 6.98 7.44 4.70
C SER A 39 6.13 7.44 3.43
N VAL A 40 5.77 8.63 2.92
CA VAL A 40 4.85 8.77 1.78
C VAL A 40 5.45 8.15 0.52
N VAL A 41 6.71 8.45 0.20
CA VAL A 41 7.38 7.95 -1.01
C VAL A 41 7.44 6.42 -1.07
N PRO A 42 7.99 5.70 -0.08
CA PRO A 42 8.04 4.24 -0.11
C PRO A 42 6.64 3.61 0.00
N SER A 43 5.73 4.17 0.80
CA SER A 43 4.35 3.67 0.91
C SER A 43 3.61 3.75 -0.42
N PHE A 44 3.63 4.92 -1.08
CA PHE A 44 3.00 5.11 -2.37
C PHE A 44 3.64 4.22 -3.44
N SER A 45 4.98 4.14 -3.46
CA SER A 45 5.69 3.31 -4.43
C SER A 45 5.31 1.84 -4.30
N ALA A 46 5.35 1.28 -3.08
CA ALA A 46 5.03 -0.12 -2.84
C ALA A 46 3.52 -0.39 -2.99
N GLY A 47 2.67 0.45 -2.39
CA GLY A 47 1.22 0.30 -2.39
C GLY A 47 0.60 0.44 -3.78
N LEU A 48 1.00 1.46 -4.55
CA LEU A 48 0.50 1.64 -5.92
C LEU A 48 0.98 0.54 -6.86
N THR A 49 2.25 0.14 -6.76
CA THR A 49 2.78 -0.96 -7.58
C THR A 49 2.05 -2.26 -7.30
N GLY A 50 1.86 -2.60 -6.02
CA GLY A 50 1.10 -3.79 -5.63
C GLY A 50 -0.37 -3.74 -6.06
N LEU A 51 -1.01 -2.57 -5.95
CA LEU A 51 -2.37 -2.35 -6.44
C LEU A 51 -2.46 -2.55 -7.95
N MET A 52 -1.54 -1.95 -8.71
CA MET A 52 -1.54 -2.03 -10.17
C MET A 52 -1.41 -3.48 -10.66
N ILE A 53 -0.48 -4.24 -10.08
CA ILE A 53 -0.27 -5.65 -10.41
C ILE A 53 -1.51 -6.47 -10.03
N SER A 54 -2.07 -6.25 -8.85
CA SER A 54 -3.23 -7.00 -8.37
C SER A 54 -4.48 -6.70 -9.20
N VAL A 55 -4.72 -5.44 -9.60
CA VAL A 55 -5.80 -5.04 -10.52
C VAL A 55 -5.61 -5.68 -11.89
N GLN A 56 -4.37 -5.68 -12.42
CA GLN A 56 -4.06 -6.33 -13.69
C GLN A 56 -4.33 -7.84 -13.64
N GLN A 57 -3.98 -8.51 -12.53
CA GLN A 57 -4.24 -9.93 -12.34
C GLN A 57 -5.74 -10.25 -12.29
N ILE A 58 -6.53 -9.48 -11.54
CA ILE A 58 -8.00 -9.66 -11.49
C ILE A 58 -8.61 -9.44 -12.87
N LYS A 59 -8.22 -8.37 -13.57
CA LYS A 59 -8.74 -8.06 -14.91
C LYS A 59 -8.37 -9.14 -15.93
N LYS A 60 -7.22 -9.79 -15.77
CA LYS A 60 -6.81 -10.93 -16.60
C LYS A 60 -7.64 -12.18 -16.27
N GLU A 61 -7.90 -12.43 -14.99
CA GLU A 61 -8.69 -13.58 -14.52
C GLU A 61 -10.18 -13.47 -14.93
N GLN A 62 -10.72 -12.25 -15.02
CA GLN A 62 -12.11 -12.00 -15.48
C GLN A 62 -12.29 -11.94 -17.00
N ARG A 63 -11.20 -11.91 -17.78
CA ARG A 63 -11.23 -11.92 -19.26
C ARG A 63 -11.07 -13.31 -19.86
N ILE A 64 -10.98 -14.34 -19.01
CA ILE A 64 -10.93 -15.76 -19.39
C ILE A 64 -12.35 -16.32 -19.31
#